data_AF-A0A2E9XZK9-F1
#
_entry.id   AF-A0A2E9XZK9-F1
#
_cell.length_a   1.000
_cell.length_b   1.000
_cell.length_c   1.000
_cell.angle_alpha   90.00
_cell.angle_beta   90.00
_cell.angle_gamma   90.00
#
_symmetry.space_group_name_H-M   'P 1'
#
loop_
_entity.id
_entity.type
_entity.pdbx_description
1 polymer ?
#
loop_
_entity_poly.entity_id
_entity_poly.type
_entity_poly.pdbx_seq_one_letter_code
_entity_poly.pdbx_strand_id
1 'polypeptide(L)'
;MRYHGRRMRVEDWPLGGCLLPAPEPTLGPPLRVGGTFEGRIRSSSLGNSGEFLAEVVRITEDGAMGLRWLELDSHVFLVHSGHNIK
;
A
#
# COMPACT_ATOMS: atom_id res chain seq x y z
N MET A 1 1.58 -6.75 -0.23
CA MET A 1 2.28 -5.78 0.62
C MET A 1 2.74 -6.45 1.91
N ARG A 2 3.78 -5.96 2.61
CA ARG A 2 4.13 -6.38 3.98
C ARG A 2 4.08 -5.22 4.96
N TYR A 3 3.52 -5.45 6.16
CA TYR A 3 3.46 -4.52 7.31
C TYR A 3 3.83 -5.29 8.59
N HIS A 4 4.77 -4.78 9.40
CA HIS A 4 5.35 -5.50 10.56
C HIS A 4 5.63 -6.99 10.28
N GLY A 5 6.18 -7.31 9.11
CA GLY A 5 6.47 -8.68 8.70
C GLY A 5 5.28 -9.50 8.18
N ARG A 6 4.02 -9.06 8.39
CA ARG A 6 2.79 -9.70 7.91
C ARG A 6 2.47 -9.31 6.47
N ARG A 7 2.01 -10.27 5.67
CA ARG A 7 1.65 -10.06 4.26
C ARG A 7 0.19 -9.66 4.15
N MET A 8 -0.08 -8.51 3.54
CA MET A 8 -1.42 -8.00 3.24
C MET A 8 -1.69 -8.06 1.74
N ARG A 9 -2.94 -8.40 1.39
CA ARG A 9 -3.46 -8.32 0.02
C ARG A 9 -3.98 -6.90 -0.22
N VAL A 10 -3.60 -6.32 -1.35
CA VAL A 10 -4.06 -5.00 -1.79
C VAL A 10 -5.15 -5.25 -2.83
N GLU A 11 -6.30 -4.59 -2.69
CA GLU A 11 -7.46 -4.82 -3.56
C GLU A 11 -7.46 -3.92 -4.79
N ASP A 12 -7.12 -2.64 -4.63
CA ASP A 12 -7.03 -1.66 -5.72
C ASP A 12 -5.77 -0.79 -5.61
N TRP A 13 -5.06 -0.61 -6.73
CA TRP A 13 -3.79 0.11 -6.79
C TRP A 13 -3.78 1.21 -7.88
N PRO A 14 -4.32 2.41 -7.60
CA PRO A 14 -4.10 3.59 -8.42
C PRO A 14 -2.67 4.17 -8.27
N LEU A 15 -2.18 4.90 -9.28
CA LEU A 15 -0.85 5.53 -9.26
C LEU A 15 -0.60 6.48 -8.07
N GLY A 16 -1.66 6.94 -7.39
CA GLY A 16 -1.56 7.82 -6.22
C GLY A 16 -1.62 7.11 -4.86
N GLY A 17 -2.01 5.84 -4.80
CA GLY A 17 -2.21 5.16 -3.51
C GLY A 17 -2.73 3.73 -3.61
N CYS A 18 -3.20 3.19 -2.49
CA CYS A 18 -3.99 1.95 -2.49
C CYS A 18 -4.99 1.91 -1.34
N LEU A 19 -5.96 1.01 -1.45
CA LEU A 19 -6.79 0.62 -0.32
C LEU A 19 -6.22 -0.65 0.31
N LEU A 20 -6.02 -0.62 1.62
CA LEU A 20 -5.68 -1.78 2.42
C LEU A 20 -6.87 -2.22 3.27
N PRO A 21 -7.13 -3.53 3.38
CA PRO A 21 -8.12 -4.03 4.32
C PRO A 21 -7.69 -3.73 5.76
N ALA A 22 -8.66 -3.76 6.67
CA ALA A 22 -8.40 -3.57 8.10
C ALA A 22 -7.30 -4.53 8.57
N PRO A 23 -6.21 -4.02 9.19
CA PRO A 23 -5.17 -4.88 9.71
C PRO A 23 -5.73 -5.67 10.88
N GLU A 24 -5.42 -6.97 10.95
CA GLU A 24 -5.73 -7.76 12.15
C GLU A 24 -5.17 -7.07 13.40
N PRO A 25 -5.92 -7.06 14.52
CA PRO A 25 -5.51 -6.37 15.73
C PRO A 25 -4.25 -7.02 16.31
N THR A 26 -3.07 -6.47 16.01
CA THR A 26 -1.81 -6.92 16.60
C THR A 26 -0.93 -5.74 16.99
N LEU A 27 -0.69 -5.63 18.31
CA LEU A 27 0.46 -5.14 19.10
C LEU A 27 1.32 -3.95 18.64
N GLY A 28 1.01 -3.29 17.53
CA GLY A 28 1.57 -2.00 17.15
C GLY A 28 0.68 -0.84 17.61
N PRO A 29 1.21 0.39 17.68
CA PRO A 29 0.36 1.55 17.83
C PRO A 29 -0.70 1.56 16.71
N PRO A 30 -1.97 1.89 17.01
CA PRO A 30 -3.01 1.93 16.00
C PRO A 30 -2.59 2.91 14.90
N LEU A 31 -2.68 2.47 13.65
CA LEU A 31 -2.51 3.35 12.50
C LEU A 31 -3.58 4.44 12.57
N ARG A 32 -3.17 5.69 12.36
CA ARG A 32 -4.03 6.87 12.41
C ARG A 32 -3.92 7.61 11.10
N VAL A 33 -4.95 8.38 10.75
CA VAL A 33 -4.87 9.35 9.66
C VAL A 33 -3.69 10.30 9.91
N GLY A 34 -2.90 10.56 8.87
CA GLY A 34 -1.62 11.29 8.93
C GLY A 34 -0.42 10.45 9.37
N GLY A 35 -0.64 9.20 9.79
CA GLY A 35 0.43 8.26 10.10
C GLY A 35 1.12 7.79 8.81
N THR A 36 2.44 7.67 8.88
CA THR A 36 3.24 7.10 7.79
C THR A 36 3.45 5.61 8.00
N PHE A 37 3.64 4.91 6.88
CA PHE A 37 3.75 3.46 6.82
C PHE A 37 4.68 3.08 5.67
N GLU A 38 5.68 2.26 5.99
CA GLU A 38 6.67 1.75 5.04
C GLU A 38 6.48 0.26 4.84
N GLY A 39 6.83 -0.22 3.64
CA GLY A 39 6.96 -1.65 3.45
C GLY A 39 7.30 -2.05 2.03
N ARG A 40 7.23 -3.35 1.81
CA ARG A 40 7.49 -3.96 0.52
C ARG A 40 6.21 -4.33 -0.18
N ILE A 41 6.11 -3.94 -1.44
CA ILE A 41 5.02 -4.33 -2.31
C ILE A 41 5.50 -5.31 -3.37
N ARG A 42 4.64 -6.26 -3.73
CA ARG A 42 4.93 -7.31 -4.71
C ARG A 42 3.69 -7.50 -5.55
N SER A 43 3.84 -7.34 -6.86
CA SER A 43 2.77 -7.62 -7.82
C SER A 43 2.99 -9.02 -8.41
N SER A 44 2.01 -9.91 -8.23
CA SER A 44 2.06 -11.26 -8.79
C SER A 44 1.86 -11.27 -10.30
N SER A 45 1.13 -10.30 -10.86
CA SER A 45 0.90 -10.18 -12.31
C SER A 45 2.09 -9.63 -13.08
N LEU A 46 3.00 -8.94 -12.39
CA LEU A 46 4.09 -8.19 -13.02
C LEU A 46 5.49 -8.70 -12.66
N GLY A 47 5.58 -9.70 -11.79
CA GLY A 47 6.85 -10.30 -11.37
C GLY A 47 7.79 -9.33 -10.63
N ASN A 48 7.34 -8.12 -10.30
CA ASN A 48 8.14 -7.09 -9.67
C ASN A 48 7.82 -6.92 -8.18
N SER A 49 8.77 -6.37 -7.46
CA SER A 49 8.60 -5.98 -6.07
C SER A 49 9.49 -4.79 -5.77
N GLY A 50 9.08 -3.89 -4.91
CA GLY A 50 9.87 -2.75 -4.47
C GLY A 50 9.40 -2.25 -3.12
N GLU A 51 10.17 -1.34 -2.56
CA GLU A 51 9.82 -0.66 -1.31
C GLU A 51 8.90 0.54 -1.60
N PHE A 52 8.15 0.96 -0.60
CA PHE A 52 7.35 2.19 -0.64
C PHE A 52 7.27 2.81 0.76
N LEU A 53 7.00 4.11 0.77
CA LEU A 53 6.55 4.88 1.92
C LEU A 53 5.19 5.47 1.57
N ALA A 54 4.22 5.35 2.47
CA ALA A 54 2.87 5.83 2.28
C ALA A 54 2.33 6.55 3.52
N GLU A 55 1.32 7.38 3.34
CA GLU A 55 0.56 8.03 4.41
C GLU A 55 -0.86 7.49 4.44
N VAL A 56 -1.38 7.24 5.64
CA VAL A 56 -2.80 6.92 5.86
C VAL A 56 -3.62 8.21 5.70
N VAL A 57 -4.37 8.33 4.63
CA VAL A 57 -5.19 9.53 4.35
C VAL A 57 -6.63 9.39 4.81
N ARG A 58 -7.12 8.16 5.01
CA ARG A 58 -8.45 7.87 5.55
C ARG A 58 -8.52 6.48 6.17
N ILE A 59 -9.39 6.32 7.16
CA ILE A 59 -9.82 5.03 7.71
C ILE A 59 -11.34 4.98 7.55
N THR A 60 -11.85 3.92 6.92
CA THR A 60 -13.28 3.70 6.70
C THR A 60 -13.94 3.10 7.94
N GLU A 61 -15.27 3.06 7.96
CA GLU A 61 -16.03 2.52 9.11
C GLU A 61 -15.74 1.03 9.38
N ASP A 62 -15.43 0.26 8.34
CA ASP A 62 -15.01 -1.15 8.42
C ASP A 62 -13.51 -1.32 8.73
N GLY A 63 -12.78 -0.22 8.95
CA GLY A 63 -11.36 -0.22 9.34
C GLY A 63 -10.38 -0.35 8.17
N ALA A 64 -10.85 -0.41 6.92
CA ALA A 64 -9.97 -0.32 5.77
C ALA A 64 -9.28 1.05 5.70
N MET A 65 -8.08 1.07 5.12
CA MET A 65 -7.19 2.22 5.14
C MET A 65 -6.90 2.67 3.73
N GLY A 66 -7.24 3.92 3.42
CA GLY A 66 -6.77 4.57 2.21
C GLY A 66 -5.36 5.10 2.41
N LEU A 67 -4.45 4.68 1.56
CA LEU A 67 -3.06 5.11 1.56
C LEU A 67 -2.75 6.03 0.38
N ARG A 68 -1.88 7.01 0.60
CA ARG A 68 -1.24 7.82 -0.44
C ARG A 68 0.25 7.52 -0.51
N TRP A 69 0.79 7.26 -1.70
CA TRP A 69 2.24 7.08 -1.85
C TRP A 69 2.96 8.40 -1.57
N LEU A 70 3.96 8.35 -0.70
CA LEU A 70 4.95 9.41 -0.52
C LEU A 70 6.21 9.09 -1.34
N GLU A 71 6.62 7.81 -1.30
CA GLU A 71 7.70 7.27 -2.12
C GLU A 71 7.29 5.90 -2.65
N LEU A 72 7.66 5.63 -3.89
CA LEU A 72 7.43 4.34 -4.53
C LEU A 72 8.63 4.00 -5.41
N ASP A 73 9.11 2.77 -5.29
CA ASP A 73 10.21 2.30 -6.11
C ASP A 73 9.92 2.49 -7.61
N SER A 74 10.89 3.05 -8.33
CA SER A 74 10.70 3.52 -9.71
C SER A 74 10.30 2.41 -10.67
N HIS A 75 10.84 1.19 -10.52
CA HIS A 75 10.43 0.04 -11.34
C HIS A 75 9.04 -0.48 -10.99
N VAL A 76 8.55 -0.22 -9.77
CA VAL A 76 7.16 -0.55 -9.41
C VAL A 76 6.22 0.44 -10.07
N PHE A 77 6.56 1.73 -10.00
CA PHE A 77 5.82 2.81 -10.65
C PHE A 77 5.72 2.61 -12.16
N LEU A 78 6.86 2.41 -12.85
CA LEU A 78 6.93 2.29 -14.31
C LEU A 78 6.07 1.15 -14.86
N VAL A 79 6.07 0.00 -14.19
CA VAL A 79 5.29 -1.15 -14.64
C VAL A 79 3.79 -0.94 -14.44
N HIS A 80 3.38 -0.23 -13.37
CA HIS A 80 1.97 0.13 -13.18
C HIS A 80 1.51 1.27 -14.10
N SER A 81 2.36 2.26 -14.38
CA SER A 81 2.02 3.37 -15.29
C SER A 81 1.87 2.88 -16.73
N GLY A 82 2.65 1.89 -17.16
CA GLY A 82 2.52 1.29 -18.50
C GLY A 82 1.20 0.54 -18.73
N HIS A 83 0.52 0.10 -17.67
CA HIS A 83 -0.77 -0.60 -17.79
C HIS A 83 -1.96 0.35 -17.95
N ASN A 84 -1.83 1.63 -17.55
CA ASN A 84 -2.85 2.66 -17.75
C ASN A 84 -2.85 3.26 -19.17
N ILE A 85 -2.00 2.76 -20.07
CA ILE A 85 -1.83 3.26 -21.45
C ILE A 85 -2.38 2.24 -22.49
N LYS A 86 -3.33 1.38 -22.11
CA LYS A 86 -4.02 0.49 -23.06
C LYS A 86 -5.52 0.61 -22.96
#